data_AF-A0A9W9G5A2-F1
#
_entry.id   AF-A0A9W9G5A2-F1
#
_cell.length_a   1.000
_cell.length_b   1.000
_cell.length_c   1.000
_cell.angle_alpha   90.00
_cell.angle_beta   90.00
_cell.angle_gamma   90.00
#
_symmetry.space_group_name_H-M   'P 1'
#
loop_
_entity.id
_entity.type
_entity.pdbx_description
1 polymer ?
#
loop_
_entity_poly.entity_id
_entity_poly.type
_entity_poly.pdbx_seq_one_letter_code
_entity_poly.pdbx_strand_id
1 'polypeptide(L)' 'MVKISALITLALASVALATSNSDCQNKFDTCRSSGDPNEAACAAEHTSCCADAFDTCRSSGDPNEAACAAQNAACKGQK' A
#
# COMPACT_ATOMS: atom_id res chain seq x y z
N MET A 1 -19.97 -28.57 -1.45
CA MET A 1 -19.06 -27.94 -0.47
C MET A 1 -18.19 -26.96 -1.23
N VAL A 2 -18.49 -25.68 -1.08
CA VAL A 2 -18.08 -24.61 -2.00
C VAL A 2 -17.14 -23.69 -1.23
N LYS A 3 -16.07 -23.22 -1.90
CA LYS A 3 -15.24 -22.06 -1.54
C LYS A 3 -14.18 -22.23 -0.43
N ILE A 4 -13.22 -23.14 -0.60
CA ILE A 4 -11.90 -23.01 0.07
C ILE A 4 -10.90 -22.28 -0.87
N SER A 5 -11.08 -22.39 -2.19
CA SER A 5 -10.16 -21.81 -3.18
C SER A 5 -10.13 -20.27 -3.21
N ALA A 6 -11.19 -19.58 -2.77
CA ALA A 6 -11.22 -18.11 -2.77
C ALA A 6 -10.46 -17.48 -1.59
N LEU A 7 -10.29 -18.21 -0.48
CA LEU A 7 -9.61 -17.69 0.72
C LEU A 7 -8.09 -17.63 0.53
N ILE A 8 -7.53 -18.51 -0.31
CA ILE A 8 -6.09 -18.58 -0.55
C ILE A 8 -5.65 -17.42 -1.46
N THR A 9 -6.45 -17.07 -2.47
CA THR A 9 -6.12 -15.96 -3.39
C THR A 9 -6.20 -14.58 -2.73
N LEU A 10 -7.15 -14.37 -1.80
CA LEU A 10 -7.26 -13.11 -1.06
C LEU A 10 -6.07 -12.88 -0.11
N ALA A 11 -5.49 -13.95 0.45
CA ALA A 11 -4.37 -13.85 1.38
C ALA A 11 -3.07 -13.40 0.70
N LEU A 12 -2.84 -13.77 -0.56
CA LEU A 12 -1.65 -13.34 -1.30
C LEU A 12 -1.73 -11.85 -1.69
N ALA A 13 -2.91 -11.38 -2.10
CA ALA A 13 -3.12 -9.99 -2.46
C ALA A 13 -2.98 -9.05 -1.25
N SER A 14 -3.48 -9.45 -0.08
CA SER A 14 -3.36 -8.65 1.14
C SER A 14 -1.91 -8.58 1.66
N VAL A 15 -1.15 -9.67 1.54
CA VAL A 15 0.29 -9.68 1.91
C VAL A 15 1.13 -8.84 0.94
N ALA A 16 0.88 -8.93 -0.36
CA ALA A 16 1.56 -8.11 -1.37
C ALA A 16 1.31 -6.61 -1.17
N LEU A 17 0.10 -6.22 -0.76
CA LEU A 17 -0.20 -4.83 -0.44
C LEU A 17 0.39 -4.36 0.89
N ALA A 18 0.39 -5.22 1.91
CA ALA A 18 0.97 -4.88 3.21
C ALA A 18 2.48 -4.62 3.10
N THR A 19 3.20 -5.41 2.29
CA THR A 19 4.62 -5.13 2.02
C THR A 19 4.81 -3.80 1.30
N SER A 20 3.97 -3.47 0.31
CA SER A 20 4.05 -2.18 -0.38
C SER A 20 3.85 -1.00 0.57
N ASN A 21 2.92 -1.09 1.53
CA ASN A 21 2.72 -0.05 2.53
C ASN A 21 3.96 0.17 3.41
N SER A 22 4.58 -0.91 3.91
CA SER A 22 5.83 -0.80 4.67
C SER A 22 6.99 -0.26 3.83
N ASP A 23 7.04 -0.58 2.54
CA ASP A 23 8.03 -0.03 1.62
C ASP A 23 7.83 1.47 1.39
N CYS A 24 6.57 1.92 1.28
CA CYS A 24 6.22 3.34 1.21
C CYS A 24 6.66 4.08 2.48
N GLN A 25 6.40 3.52 3.65
CA GLN A 25 6.82 4.10 4.93
C GLN A 25 8.35 4.18 5.04
N ASN A 26 9.06 3.11 4.67
CA ASN A 26 10.52 3.10 4.66
C ASN A 26 11.11 4.18 3.72
N LYS A 27 10.49 4.40 2.54
CA LYS A 27 10.88 5.48 1.62
C LYS A 27 10.66 6.85 2.23
N PHE A 28 9.55 7.05 2.94
CA PHE A 28 9.26 8.30 3.65
C PHE A 28 10.28 8.55 4.76
N ASP A 29 10.55 7.56 5.60
CA ASP A 29 11.52 7.65 6.69
C ASP A 29 12.94 7.92 6.17
N THR A 30 13.31 7.25 5.07
CA THR A 30 14.59 7.49 4.38
C THR A 30 14.66 8.91 3.83
N CYS A 31 13.58 9.39 3.20
CA CYS A 31 13.51 10.75 2.67
C CYS A 31 13.69 11.78 3.78
N ARG A 32 13.03 11.59 4.93
CA ARG A 32 13.16 12.46 6.12
C ARG A 32 14.51 12.37 6.82
N SER A 33 15.20 11.24 6.70
CA SER A 33 16.54 11.06 7.25
C SER A 33 17.65 11.64 6.36
N SER A 34 17.30 12.20 5.20
CA SER A 34 18.20 13.01 4.38
C SER A 34 18.73 14.21 5.18
N GLY A 35 19.92 14.71 4.85
CA GLY A 35 20.54 15.85 5.56
C GLY A 35 19.74 17.15 5.48
N ASP A 36 18.95 17.34 4.42
CA ASP A 36 18.02 18.46 4.23
C ASP A 36 16.78 17.96 3.46
N PRO A 37 15.83 17.29 4.14
CA PRO A 37 14.70 16.68 3.49
C PRO A 37 13.66 17.73 3.12
N ASN A 38 13.20 17.73 1.87
CA ASN A 38 11.99 18.46 1.53
C ASN A 38 10.78 17.64 2.03
N GLU A 39 10.30 17.97 3.22
CA GLU A 39 9.17 17.30 3.86
C GLU A 39 7.91 17.24 2.98
N ALA A 40 7.67 18.28 2.18
CA ALA A 40 6.54 18.28 1.25
C ALA A 40 6.76 17.26 0.12
N ALA A 41 8.00 17.13 -0.37
CA ALA A 41 8.36 16.11 -1.36
C ALA A 41 8.27 14.70 -0.76
N CYS A 42 8.80 14.48 0.44
CA CYS A 42 8.71 13.18 1.13
C CYS A 42 7.25 12.77 1.35
N ALA A 43 6.41 13.70 1.82
CA ALA A 43 4.99 13.44 2.02
C ALA A 43 4.25 13.16 0.70
N ALA A 44 4.64 13.83 -0.39
CA ALA A 44 4.07 13.62 -1.72
C ALA A 44 4.50 12.27 -2.32
N GLU A 45 5.76 11.88 -2.19
CA GLU A 45 6.26 10.56 -2.60
C GLU A 45 5.57 9.44 -1.82
N HIS A 46 5.41 9.60 -0.51
CA HIS A 46 4.68 8.64 0.31
C HIS A 46 3.22 8.48 -0.14
N THR A 47 2.52 9.59 -0.37
CA THR A 47 1.14 9.57 -0.86
C THR A 47 1.03 8.96 -2.26
N SER A 48 1.99 9.22 -3.14
CA SER A 48 2.05 8.63 -4.48
C SER A 48 2.29 7.12 -4.41
N CYS A 49 3.19 6.68 -3.55
CA CYS A 49 3.46 5.26 -3.31
C CYS A 49 2.20 4.51 -2.80
N CYS A 50 1.46 5.10 -1.85
CA CYS A 50 0.19 4.53 -1.39
C CYS A 50 -0.88 4.48 -2.50
N ALA A 51 -0.87 5.45 -3.43
CA ALA A 51 -1.78 5.47 -4.57
C ALA A 51 -1.43 4.37 -5.59
N ASP A 52 -0.14 4.18 -5.89
CA ASP A 52 0.32 3.11 -6.79
C ASP A 52 -0.02 1.71 -6.24
N ALA A 53 0.13 1.50 -4.93
CA ALA A 53 -0.26 0.26 -4.27
C ALA A 53 -1.77 0.01 -4.38
N PHE A 54 -2.58 1.08 -4.27
CA PHE A 54 -4.02 1.02 -4.46
C PHE A 54 -4.40 0.70 -5.91
N ASP A 55 -3.78 1.34 -6.89
CA ASP A 55 -4.05 1.09 -8.31
C ASP A 55 -3.62 -0.32 -8.73
N THR A 56 -2.48 -0.79 -8.22
CA THR A 56 -2.01 -2.17 -8.39
C THR A 56 -3.03 -3.17 -7.83
N CYS A 57 -3.57 -2.88 -6.63
CA CYS A 57 -4.63 -3.68 -6.05
C CYS A 57 -5.87 -3.71 -6.94
N ARG A 58 -6.34 -2.55 -7.41
CA ARG A 58 -7.50 -2.46 -8.30
C ARG A 58 -7.30 -3.14 -9.66
N SER A 59 -6.07 -3.23 -10.13
CA SER A 59 -5.73 -3.89 -11.39
C SER A 59 -5.60 -5.41 -11.26
N SER A 60 -5.60 -5.95 -10.03
CA SER A 60 -5.45 -7.38 -9.77
C SER A 60 -6.76 -8.14 -10.01
N GLY A 61 -7.11 -8.41 -11.28
CA GLY A 61 -8.05 -9.44 -11.75
C GLY A 61 -9.48 -9.44 -11.19
N ASP A 62 -9.63 -9.66 -9.89
CA ASP A 62 -10.88 -9.60 -9.11
C ASP A 62 -10.58 -9.10 -7.68
N PRO A 63 -10.17 -7.82 -7.52
CA PRO A 63 -9.69 -7.34 -6.24
C PRO A 63 -10.85 -6.91 -5.35
N ASN A 64 -10.75 -7.26 -4.06
CA ASN A 64 -11.67 -6.74 -3.07
C ASN A 64 -11.40 -5.24 -2.87
N GLU A 65 -12.21 -4.39 -3.51
CA GLU A 65 -12.04 -2.93 -3.47
C GLU A 65 -12.11 -2.35 -2.05
N ALA A 66 -12.90 -2.97 -1.16
CA ALA A 66 -12.94 -2.56 0.25
C ALA A 66 -11.61 -2.85 0.95
N ALA A 67 -10.96 -3.98 0.63
CA ALA A 67 -9.62 -4.29 1.14
C ALA A 67 -8.56 -3.34 0.56
N CYS A 68 -8.60 -3.05 -0.74
CA CYS A 68 -7.71 -2.08 -1.37
C CYS A 68 -7.86 -0.69 -0.73
N ALA A 69 -9.09 -0.22 -0.51
CA ALA A 69 -9.37 1.08 0.10
C ALA A 69 -8.92 1.14 1.56
N ALA A 70 -9.15 0.08 2.35
CA ALA A 70 -8.68 -0.02 3.73
C ALA A 70 -7.15 0.04 3.81
N GLN A 71 -6.46 -0.65 2.90
CA GLN A 71 -4.99 -0.65 2.84
C GLN A 71 -4.43 0.71 2.40
N ASN A 72 -5.07 1.40 1.45
CA ASN A 72 -4.68 2.75 1.05
C ASN A 72 -4.85 3.75 2.20
N ALA A 73 -5.96 3.65 2.93
CA ALA A 73 -6.20 4.46 4.11
C ALA A 73 -5.18 4.15 5.22
N ALA A 74 -4.87 2.87 5.45
CA ALA A 74 -3.84 2.45 6.38
C ALA A 74 -2.47 3.04 5.99
N CYS A 75 -2.07 2.92 4.72
CA CYS A 75 -0.83 3.49 4.19
C CYS A 75 -0.76 4.99 4.45
N LYS A 76 -1.76 5.76 4.01
CA LYS A 76 -1.81 7.21 4.20
C LYS A 76 -1.82 7.65 5.67
N GLY A 77 -2.28 6.78 6.57
CA GLY A 77 -2.35 6.99 8.01
C GLY A 77 -1.10 6.61 8.79
N GLN A 78 -0.05 6.04 8.16
CA GLN A 78 1.20 5.67 8.85
C GLN A 78 2.13 6.87 9.16
N LYS A 79 1.74 8.09 8.78
CA LYS A 79 2.53 9.32 8.93
C LYS A 79 2.72 9.77 10.38
#